data_AF-E1ZT02-F1
#
_entry.id   AF-E1ZT02-F1
#
_cell.length_a   1.000
_cell.length_b   1.000
_cell.length_c   1.000
_cell.angle_alpha   90.00
_cell.angle_beta   90.00
_cell.angle_gamma   90.00
#
_symmetry.space_group_name_H-M   'P 1'
#
loop_
_entity.id
_entity.type
_entity.pdbx_description
1 polymer ?
#
loop_
_entity_poly.entity_id
_entity_poly.type
_entity_poly.pdbx_seq_one_letter_code
_entity_poly.pdbx_strand_id
1 'polypeptide(L)'
;MVLQDHQGLTPRMRAIKQNQLGAAKVLLKLEQQHAGRRQSGAPSSRAPHQEQEEAQGTALASLAAAEAAADAAAAKLLAEEELQEQQAGRQAAKAAKRQRQKERQRQRAAVPAGEAGESAAGQAAQTGHQNKEQRQRLEAAAVPMTAPSWRYCCSSWGELLCPITQEPLQDPVVAADGNLYERAAIKAWIARQKAAGQAPCSPLTNLPLEHLMLTPVRALRSLVAGAQAAGLLE
;
A
#
# COMPACT_ATOMS: atom_id res chain seq x y z
N MET A 1 30.62 34.83 -0.05
CA MET A 1 29.66 35.82 -0.57
C MET A 1 28.35 35.09 -0.81
N VAL A 2 27.28 35.45 -0.10
CA VAL A 2 25.96 34.87 -0.34
C VAL A 2 25.49 35.45 -1.67
N LEU A 3 25.33 34.61 -2.69
CA LEU A 3 24.80 35.03 -3.99
C LEU A 3 23.34 35.47 -3.76
N GLN A 4 23.16 36.78 -3.61
CA GLN A 4 21.84 37.42 -3.52
C GLN A 4 21.42 37.83 -4.93
N ASP A 5 20.15 37.63 -5.24
CA ASP A 5 19.59 38.08 -6.51
C ASP A 5 19.51 39.62 -6.60
N HIS A 6 19.15 40.16 -7.76
CA HIS A 6 18.93 41.60 -7.99
C HIS A 6 17.87 42.25 -7.06
N GLN A 7 17.14 41.43 -6.28
CA GLN A 7 16.16 41.83 -5.26
C GLN A 7 16.69 41.67 -3.83
N GLY A 8 17.99 41.37 -3.64
CA GLY A 8 18.61 41.16 -2.32
C GLY A 8 18.17 39.89 -1.58
N LEU A 9 17.34 39.05 -2.22
CA LEU A 9 16.81 37.83 -1.63
C LEU A 9 17.81 36.69 -1.79
N THR A 10 17.98 35.90 -0.73
CA THR A 10 18.72 34.63 -0.82
C THR A 10 17.87 33.59 -1.55
N PRO A 11 18.47 32.56 -2.18
CA PRO A 11 17.74 31.50 -2.86
C PRO A 11 16.68 30.83 -1.98
N ARG A 12 16.97 30.66 -0.68
CA ARG A 12 16.02 30.14 0.31
C ARG A 12 14.83 31.08 0.54
N MET A 13 15.08 32.38 0.70
CA MET A 13 14.02 33.37 0.90
C MET A 13 13.11 33.49 -0.32
N ARG A 14 13.67 33.40 -1.53
CA ARG A 14 12.88 33.35 -2.78
C ARG A 14 11.97 32.11 -2.81
N ALA A 15 12.50 30.93 -2.47
CA ALA A 15 11.70 29.71 -2.44
C ALA A 15 10.52 29.80 -1.45
N ILE A 16 10.73 30.43 -0.29
CA ILE A 16 9.65 30.69 0.68
C ILE A 16 8.61 31.65 0.11
N LYS A 17 9.04 32.75 -0.52
CA LYS A 17 8.12 33.74 -1.14
C LYS A 17 7.26 33.10 -2.25
N GLN A 18 7.77 32.08 -2.93
CA GLN A 18 7.07 31.33 -3.97
C GLN A 18 6.30 30.10 -3.43
N ASN A 19 6.15 29.97 -2.12
CA ASN A 19 5.49 28.85 -1.43
C ASN A 19 6.09 27.45 -1.76
N GLN A 20 7.35 27.40 -2.17
CA GLN A 20 8.08 26.17 -2.49
C GLN A 20 8.82 25.66 -1.24
N LEU A 21 8.06 25.21 -0.24
CA LEU A 21 8.58 24.82 1.08
C LEU A 21 9.56 23.63 1.03
N GLY A 22 9.40 22.72 0.06
CA GLY A 22 10.33 21.60 -0.16
C GLY A 22 11.73 22.08 -0.54
N ALA A 23 11.82 22.97 -1.53
CA ALA A 23 13.09 23.56 -1.97
C ALA A 23 13.75 24.39 -0.86
N ALA A 24 12.96 25.16 -0.10
CA ALA A 24 13.48 25.95 1.02
C ALA A 24 14.13 25.11 2.12
N LYS A 25 13.58 23.92 2.41
CA LYS A 25 14.15 22.98 3.39
C LYS A 25 15.49 22.40 2.92
N VAL A 26 15.60 22.02 1.65
CA VAL A 26 16.83 21.50 1.06
C VAL A 26 17.95 22.55 1.11
N LEU A 27 17.63 23.80 0.75
CA LEU A 27 18.60 24.90 0.77
C LEU A 27 19.10 25.21 2.19
N LEU A 28 18.23 25.15 3.20
CA LEU A 28 18.63 25.31 4.61
C LEU A 28 19.60 24.20 5.05
N LYS A 29 19.35 22.95 4.66
CA LYS A 29 20.21 21.82 5.02
C LYS A 29 21.60 21.96 4.39
N LEU A 30 21.67 22.43 3.15
CA LEU A 30 22.94 22.76 2.46
C LEU A 30 23.70 23.90 3.16
N GLU A 31 23.01 24.97 3.59
CA GLU A 31 23.62 26.08 4.34
C GLU A 31 24.26 25.59 5.65
N GLN A 32 23.57 24.73 6.40
CA GLN A 32 24.07 24.15 7.66
C GLN A 32 25.31 23.25 7.44
N GLN A 33 25.29 22.44 6.38
CA GLN A 33 26.42 21.57 6.02
C GLN A 33 27.67 22.38 5.64
N HIS A 34 27.49 23.50 4.93
CA HIS A 34 28.60 24.38 4.57
C HIS A 34 29.13 25.20 5.75
N ALA A 35 28.28 25.53 6.72
CA ALA A 35 28.69 26.19 7.96
C ALA A 35 29.53 25.25 8.86
N GLY A 36 29.16 23.97 8.95
CA GLY A 36 29.94 22.96 9.68
C GLY A 36 31.33 22.71 9.09
N ARG A 37 31.45 22.76 7.75
CA ARG A 37 32.74 22.55 7.06
C ARG A 37 33.74 23.70 7.20
N ARG A 38 33.30 24.89 7.63
CA ARG A 38 34.18 26.05 7.83
C ARG A 38 34.86 26.10 9.20
N GLN A 39 34.40 25.31 10.16
CA GLN A 39 34.94 25.30 11.53
C GLN A 39 36.05 24.24 11.73
N SER A 40 36.30 23.37 10.75
CA SER A 40 37.32 22.31 10.84
C SER A 40 38.63 22.62 10.07
N GLY A 41 38.97 23.90 9.88
CA GLY A 41 40.29 24.33 9.40
C GLY A 41 41.27 24.58 10.55
N ALA A 42 42.26 23.68 10.67
CA ALA A 42 43.31 23.50 11.70
C ALA A 42 44.06 24.75 12.27
N PRO A 43 44.93 24.53 13.29
CA PRO A 43 46.35 24.71 12.98
C PRO A 43 47.31 23.62 13.46
N SER A 44 48.32 23.43 12.60
CA SER A 44 49.65 22.80 12.69
C SER A 44 50.38 22.82 14.03
N SER A 45 51.11 21.73 14.37
CA SER A 45 52.58 21.74 14.57
C SER A 45 53.14 20.41 15.14
N ARG A 46 54.22 19.93 14.50
CA ARG A 46 55.34 19.09 15.02
C ARG A 46 55.10 17.64 15.47
N ALA A 47 55.75 16.72 14.74
CA ALA A 47 56.21 15.42 15.22
C ALA A 47 57.44 15.55 16.15
N PRO A 48 57.77 14.52 16.96
CA PRO A 48 58.70 13.48 16.47
C PRO A 48 58.30 12.04 16.80
N HIS A 49 59.07 11.12 16.20
CA HIS A 49 59.00 9.65 16.15
C HIS A 49 59.17 8.91 17.49
N GLN A 50 58.96 7.57 17.43
CA GLN A 50 59.10 6.48 18.43
C GLN A 50 57.84 6.30 19.31
N GLU A 51 57.21 5.13 19.48
CA GLU A 51 57.65 3.73 19.46
C GLU A 51 56.44 2.79 19.19
N GLN A 52 56.72 1.66 18.52
CA GLN A 52 56.18 0.31 18.81
C GLN A 52 54.69 -0.02 18.55
N GLU A 53 54.45 -0.55 17.36
CA GLU A 53 53.79 -1.84 16.98
C GLU A 53 52.94 -2.73 17.95
N GLU A 54 52.53 -2.34 19.14
CA GLU A 54 51.73 -3.22 20.03
C GLU A 54 50.35 -2.64 20.40
N ALA A 55 49.41 -2.51 19.46
CA ALA A 55 48.00 -2.22 19.82
C ALA A 55 46.94 -2.64 18.78
N GLN A 56 47.25 -3.53 17.84
CA GLN A 56 46.30 -3.90 16.77
C GLN A 56 45.15 -4.83 17.24
N GLY A 57 45.14 -5.28 18.50
CA GLY A 57 44.09 -6.14 19.05
C GLY A 57 42.96 -5.41 19.82
N THR A 58 43.17 -4.17 20.27
CA THR A 58 42.25 -3.51 21.22
C THR A 58 41.31 -2.48 20.55
N ALA A 59 41.69 -1.94 19.38
CA ALA A 59 40.89 -0.94 18.65
C ALA A 59 39.67 -1.52 17.93
N LEU A 60 39.72 -2.79 17.51
CA LEU A 60 38.59 -3.47 16.85
C LEU A 60 37.43 -3.77 17.82
N ALA A 61 37.70 -3.91 19.12
CA ALA A 61 36.65 -4.10 20.13
C ALA A 61 35.90 -2.80 20.46
N SER A 62 36.58 -1.64 20.48
CA SER A 62 35.92 -0.35 20.77
C SER A 62 35.12 0.19 19.58
N LEU A 63 35.54 -0.12 18.34
CA LEU A 63 34.77 0.20 17.13
C LEU A 63 33.48 -0.62 17.02
N ALA A 64 33.53 -1.94 17.30
CA ALA A 64 32.34 -2.79 17.30
C ALA A 64 31.34 -2.41 18.41
N ALA A 65 31.81 -2.00 19.59
CA ALA A 65 30.94 -1.51 20.66
C ALA A 65 30.31 -0.14 20.32
N ALA A 66 31.03 0.73 19.62
CA ALA A 66 30.51 2.01 19.14
C ALA A 66 29.50 1.84 18.00
N GLU A 67 29.72 0.89 17.08
CA GLU A 67 28.76 0.53 16.02
C GLU A 67 27.48 -0.08 16.62
N ALA A 68 27.59 -1.00 17.58
CA ALA A 68 26.42 -1.55 18.29
C ALA A 68 25.63 -0.49 19.07
N ALA A 69 26.30 0.52 19.63
CA ALA A 69 25.65 1.66 20.28
C ALA A 69 24.95 2.59 19.27
N ALA A 70 25.52 2.76 18.07
CA ALA A 70 24.92 3.52 16.98
C ALA A 70 23.68 2.81 16.40
N ASP A 71 23.74 1.48 16.22
CA ASP A 71 22.60 0.66 15.80
C ASP A 71 21.48 0.68 16.85
N ALA A 72 21.82 0.62 18.14
CA ALA A 72 20.86 0.76 19.23
C ALA A 72 20.22 2.17 19.29
N ALA A 73 20.96 3.22 18.93
CA ALA A 73 20.41 4.58 18.84
C ALA A 73 19.48 4.74 17.62
N ALA A 74 19.83 4.14 16.47
CA ALA A 74 18.98 4.13 15.29
C ALA A 74 17.66 3.37 15.53
N ALA A 75 17.72 2.23 16.24
CA ALA A 75 16.53 1.47 16.61
C ALA A 75 15.59 2.26 17.55
N LYS A 76 16.13 3.07 18.48
CA LYS A 76 15.32 3.92 19.36
C LYS A 76 14.60 5.03 18.58
N LEU A 77 15.27 5.67 17.63
CA LEU A 77 14.67 6.73 16.80
C LEU A 77 13.54 6.18 15.92
N LEU A 78 13.70 4.98 15.34
CA LEU A 78 12.65 4.32 14.57
C LEU A 78 11.43 3.95 15.45
N ALA A 79 11.67 3.43 16.66
CA ALA A 79 10.59 3.10 17.59
C ALA A 79 9.83 4.34 18.09
N GLU A 80 10.53 5.47 18.28
CA GLU A 80 9.93 6.76 18.63
C GLU A 80 9.08 7.32 17.47
N GLU A 81 9.53 7.17 16.22
CA GLU A 81 8.79 7.55 15.02
C GLU A 81 7.51 6.72 14.85
N GLU A 82 7.59 5.39 15.00
CA GLU A 82 6.42 4.50 14.95
C GLU A 82 5.38 4.84 16.03
N LEU A 83 5.82 5.18 17.24
CA LEU A 83 4.91 5.60 18.32
C LEU A 83 4.25 6.94 17.99
N GLN A 84 4.99 7.89 17.43
CA GLN A 84 4.44 9.18 16.99
C GLN A 84 3.39 9.01 15.89
N GLU A 85 3.62 8.13 14.92
CA GLU A 85 2.65 7.82 13.87
C GLU A 85 1.38 7.17 14.43
N GLN A 86 1.52 6.21 15.36
CA GLN A 86 0.37 5.60 16.03
C GLN A 86 -0.43 6.62 16.86
N GLN A 87 0.24 7.53 17.55
CA GLN A 87 -0.41 8.60 18.31
C GLN A 87 -1.13 9.59 17.37
N ALA A 88 -0.52 9.98 16.26
CA ALA A 88 -1.13 10.84 15.25
C ALA A 88 -2.37 10.19 14.63
N GLY A 89 -2.32 8.89 14.30
CA GLY A 89 -3.47 8.13 13.79
C GLY A 89 -4.63 8.09 14.79
N ARG A 90 -4.34 7.86 16.09
CA ARG A 90 -5.34 7.90 17.17
C ARG A 90 -5.96 9.29 17.35
N GLN A 91 -5.17 10.36 17.20
CA GLN A 91 -5.66 11.73 17.29
C GLN A 91 -6.51 12.12 16.06
N ALA A 92 -6.10 11.73 14.86
CA ALA A 92 -6.85 11.95 13.62
C ALA A 92 -8.22 11.22 13.65
N ALA A 93 -8.28 9.98 14.13
CA ALA A 93 -9.53 9.24 14.29
C ALA A 93 -10.51 9.94 15.27
N LYS A 94 -9.99 10.49 16.38
CA LYS A 94 -10.80 11.26 17.34
C LYS A 94 -11.31 12.57 16.72
N ALA A 95 -10.50 13.24 15.90
CA ALA A 95 -10.89 14.46 15.18
C ALA A 95 -11.97 14.19 14.12
N ALA A 96 -11.83 13.11 13.33
CA ALA A 96 -12.81 12.70 12.32
C ALA A 96 -14.18 12.37 12.93
N LYS A 97 -14.21 11.65 14.06
CA LYS A 97 -15.46 11.36 14.78
C LYS A 97 -16.17 12.64 15.25
N ARG A 98 -15.41 13.63 15.75
CA ARG A 98 -15.94 14.95 16.16
C ARG A 98 -16.50 15.73 14.97
N GLN A 99 -15.81 15.72 13.82
CA GLN A 99 -16.30 16.38 12.60
C GLN A 99 -17.62 15.76 12.12
N ARG A 100 -17.71 14.43 12.06
CA ARG A 100 -18.94 13.72 11.67
C ARG A 100 -20.12 14.01 12.61
N GLN A 101 -19.85 14.15 13.92
CA GLN A 101 -20.88 14.53 14.89
C GLN A 101 -21.36 15.98 14.68
N LYS A 102 -20.44 16.92 14.44
CA LYS A 102 -20.78 18.33 14.15
C LYS A 102 -21.56 18.48 12.85
N GLU A 103 -21.20 17.71 11.82
CA GLU A 103 -21.93 17.67 10.55
C GLU A 103 -23.35 17.12 10.74
N ARG A 104 -23.52 16.01 11.47
CA ARG A 104 -24.85 15.48 11.82
C ARG A 104 -25.70 16.50 12.58
N GLN A 105 -25.11 17.26 13.51
CA GLN A 105 -25.81 18.33 14.22
C GLN A 105 -26.22 19.48 13.28
N ARG A 106 -25.35 19.87 12.33
CA ARG A 106 -25.67 20.88 11.31
C ARG A 106 -26.79 20.43 10.38
N GLN A 107 -26.73 19.19 9.88
CA GLN A 107 -27.79 18.62 9.05
C GLN A 107 -29.14 18.57 9.79
N ARG A 108 -29.13 18.25 11.09
CA ARG A 108 -30.33 18.25 11.92
C ARG A 108 -30.87 19.66 12.21
N ALA A 109 -30.02 20.67 12.30
CA ALA A 109 -30.40 22.07 12.50
C ALA A 109 -30.85 22.77 11.20
N ALA A 110 -30.50 22.23 10.04
CA ALA A 110 -30.83 22.79 8.72
C ALA A 110 -32.18 22.34 8.14
N VAL A 111 -32.95 21.50 8.86
CA VAL A 111 -34.34 21.19 8.47
C VAL A 111 -35.22 22.36 8.92
N PRO A 112 -35.82 23.14 8.00
CA PRO A 112 -36.65 24.28 8.38
C PRO A 112 -37.98 23.81 8.99
N ALA A 113 -38.32 24.37 10.15
CA ALA A 113 -39.68 24.32 10.67
C ALA A 113 -40.52 25.32 9.86
N GLY A 114 -41.14 24.86 8.78
CA GLY A 114 -41.95 25.67 7.87
C GLY A 114 -43.20 24.93 7.43
N GLU A 115 -44.27 25.19 8.19
CA GLU A 115 -45.64 25.42 7.75
C GLU A 115 -46.48 24.27 7.16
N ALA A 116 -47.54 23.96 7.92
CA ALA A 116 -48.75 23.31 7.43
C ALA A 116 -49.37 24.14 6.29
N GLY A 117 -49.65 23.48 5.17
CA GLY A 117 -50.46 24.00 4.07
C GLY A 117 -51.33 22.87 3.53
N GLU A 118 -52.61 22.93 3.87
CA GLU A 118 -53.69 22.07 3.38
C GLU A 118 -53.77 22.06 1.84
N SER A 119 -53.48 20.92 1.22
CA SER A 119 -54.19 20.35 0.05
C SER A 119 -53.36 19.21 -0.58
N ALA A 120 -53.31 18.05 0.09
CA ALA A 120 -52.67 16.84 -0.46
C ALA A 120 -53.24 15.53 0.10
N ALA A 121 -54.43 15.56 0.72
CA ALA A 121 -54.98 14.40 1.43
C ALA A 121 -55.62 13.33 0.51
N GLY A 122 -55.94 13.66 -0.75
CA GLY A 122 -56.56 12.71 -1.69
C GLY A 122 -55.57 11.84 -2.46
N GLN A 123 -54.33 12.29 -2.65
CA GLN A 123 -53.35 11.61 -3.52
C GLN A 123 -52.40 10.71 -2.73
N ALA A 124 -52.11 11.02 -1.46
CA ALA A 124 -51.17 10.26 -0.62
C ALA A 124 -51.65 8.84 -0.26
N ALA A 125 -52.97 8.62 -0.14
CA ALA A 125 -53.52 7.29 0.17
C ALA A 125 -53.34 6.31 -1.00
N GLN A 126 -53.48 6.78 -2.24
CA GLN A 126 -53.34 5.96 -3.44
C GLN A 126 -51.87 5.62 -3.73
N THR A 127 -50.95 6.57 -3.49
CA THR A 127 -49.50 6.30 -3.55
C THR A 127 -49.06 5.35 -2.43
N GLY A 128 -49.67 5.42 -1.25
CA GLY A 128 -49.36 4.54 -0.12
C GLY A 128 -49.70 3.07 -0.39
N HIS A 129 -50.86 2.79 -1.00
CA HIS A 129 -51.25 1.42 -1.37
C HIS A 129 -50.40 0.85 -2.51
N GLN A 130 -50.13 1.63 -3.56
CA GLN A 130 -49.25 1.22 -4.64
C GLN A 130 -47.82 0.96 -4.15
N ASN A 131 -47.30 1.80 -3.26
CA ASN A 131 -45.96 1.66 -2.68
C ASN A 131 -45.89 0.48 -1.69
N LYS A 132 -46.98 0.16 -0.98
CA LYS A 132 -47.07 -1.01 -0.10
C LYS A 132 -47.11 -2.32 -0.89
N GLU A 133 -47.89 -2.39 -1.96
CA GLU A 133 -47.99 -3.57 -2.82
C GLU A 133 -46.71 -3.79 -3.65
N GLN A 134 -46.08 -2.70 -4.10
CA GLN A 134 -44.78 -2.74 -4.77
C GLN A 134 -43.65 -3.12 -3.79
N ARG A 135 -43.68 -2.66 -2.52
CA ARG A 135 -42.79 -3.17 -1.47
C ARG A 135 -43.03 -4.65 -1.19
N GLN A 136 -44.28 -5.11 -1.11
CA GLN A 136 -44.58 -6.52 -0.89
C GLN A 136 -44.15 -7.40 -2.07
N ARG A 137 -44.24 -6.93 -3.32
CA ARG A 137 -43.69 -7.63 -4.50
C ARG A 137 -42.17 -7.65 -4.52
N LEU A 138 -41.50 -6.54 -4.16
CA LEU A 138 -40.04 -6.47 -4.06
C LEU A 138 -39.51 -7.31 -2.89
N GLU A 139 -40.26 -7.41 -1.80
CA GLU A 139 -39.93 -8.20 -0.60
C GLU A 139 -40.24 -9.69 -0.80
N ALA A 140 -41.26 -10.05 -1.58
CA ALA A 140 -41.50 -11.42 -2.01
C ALA A 140 -40.52 -11.90 -3.11
N ALA A 141 -39.98 -10.98 -3.92
CA ALA A 141 -38.90 -11.27 -4.87
C ALA A 141 -37.51 -11.29 -4.22
N ALA A 142 -37.39 -10.83 -2.97
CA ALA A 142 -36.18 -10.99 -2.17
C ALA A 142 -36.10 -12.44 -1.68
N VAL A 143 -35.33 -13.25 -2.41
CA VAL A 143 -34.98 -14.63 -2.04
C VAL A 143 -34.55 -14.67 -0.55
N PRO A 144 -35.08 -15.59 0.27
CA PRO A 144 -34.72 -15.66 1.68
C PRO A 144 -33.22 -15.91 1.83
N MET A 145 -32.48 -14.90 2.27
CA MET A 145 -31.06 -14.99 2.63
C MET A 145 -30.87 -15.78 3.93
N THR A 146 -31.19 -17.07 3.93
CA THR A 146 -30.76 -18.01 4.98
C THR A 146 -29.42 -18.65 4.64
N ALA A 147 -28.49 -17.85 4.09
CA ALA A 147 -27.05 -18.05 4.19
C ALA A 147 -26.40 -16.71 3.81
N PRO A 148 -25.35 -16.28 4.52
CA PRO A 148 -24.68 -15.03 4.17
C PRO A 148 -24.13 -15.12 2.75
N SER A 149 -24.34 -14.07 1.95
CA SER A 149 -24.11 -14.04 0.49
C SER A 149 -22.68 -14.36 0.02
N TRP A 150 -21.71 -14.43 0.93
CA TRP A 150 -20.38 -14.93 0.60
C TRP A 150 -20.35 -16.44 0.35
N ARG A 151 -21.38 -17.20 0.74
CA ARG A 151 -21.43 -18.66 0.52
C ARG A 151 -21.76 -19.08 -0.92
N TYR A 152 -22.11 -18.15 -1.81
CA TYR A 152 -22.48 -18.46 -3.20
C TYR A 152 -21.98 -17.47 -4.26
N CYS A 153 -20.93 -16.67 -4.01
CA CYS A 153 -20.37 -15.79 -5.06
C CYS A 153 -19.03 -16.23 -5.66
N CYS A 154 -18.44 -17.36 -5.24
CA CYS A 154 -17.34 -18.00 -5.98
C CYS A 154 -17.91 -19.26 -6.66
N SER A 155 -18.71 -19.08 -7.71
CA SER A 155 -19.40 -20.20 -8.36
C SER A 155 -18.49 -21.06 -9.26
N SER A 156 -17.18 -20.86 -9.23
CA SER A 156 -16.23 -21.83 -9.76
C SER A 156 -14.89 -21.73 -9.06
N TRP A 157 -14.70 -22.55 -8.02
CA TRP A 157 -13.37 -22.89 -7.51
C TRP A 157 -12.43 -23.45 -8.61
N GLY A 158 -12.97 -23.79 -9.80
CA GLY A 158 -12.20 -24.15 -10.99
C GLY A 158 -11.15 -23.12 -11.43
N GLU A 159 -11.28 -21.84 -11.05
CA GLU A 159 -10.23 -20.84 -11.29
C GLU A 159 -8.96 -21.08 -10.46
N LEU A 160 -9.06 -21.91 -9.41
CA LEU A 160 -7.95 -22.33 -8.56
C LEU A 160 -7.32 -23.66 -9.00
N LEU A 161 -7.84 -24.26 -10.09
CA LEU A 161 -7.27 -25.43 -10.73
C LEU A 161 -6.36 -25.00 -11.88
N CYS A 162 -5.26 -25.72 -12.07
CA CYS A 162 -4.41 -25.50 -13.22
C CYS A 162 -5.10 -26.02 -14.50
N PRO A 163 -5.21 -25.22 -15.58
CA PRO A 163 -5.79 -25.69 -16.83
C PRO A 163 -5.05 -26.86 -17.51
N ILE A 164 -3.76 -27.04 -17.18
CA ILE A 164 -2.90 -28.09 -17.77
C ILE A 164 -3.00 -29.39 -16.96
N THR A 165 -2.83 -29.31 -15.63
CA THR A 165 -2.82 -30.51 -14.76
C THR A 165 -4.21 -30.88 -14.27
N GLN A 166 -5.17 -29.96 -14.33
CA GLN A 166 -6.50 -30.08 -13.73
C GLN A 166 -6.48 -30.31 -12.21
N GLU A 167 -5.35 -30.01 -11.57
CA GLU A 167 -5.14 -30.13 -10.13
C GLU A 167 -5.10 -28.75 -9.45
N PRO A 168 -5.33 -28.67 -8.13
CA PRO A 168 -5.21 -27.43 -7.37
C PRO A 168 -3.83 -26.78 -7.50
N LEU A 169 -3.81 -25.46 -7.70
CA LEU A 169 -2.57 -24.70 -7.90
C LEU A 169 -1.71 -24.62 -6.63
N GLN A 170 -0.49 -25.14 -6.69
CA GLN A 170 0.45 -25.13 -5.57
C GLN A 170 1.44 -23.96 -5.66
N ASP A 171 1.92 -23.65 -6.88
CA ASP A 171 2.73 -22.47 -7.21
C ASP A 171 2.11 -21.70 -8.39
N PRO A 172 1.01 -20.96 -8.15
CA PRO A 172 0.28 -20.22 -9.17
C PRO A 172 1.15 -19.15 -9.84
N VAL A 173 1.25 -19.22 -11.17
CA VAL A 173 1.94 -18.25 -12.01
C VAL A 173 1.05 -17.77 -13.15
N VAL A 174 1.21 -16.49 -13.51
CA VAL A 174 0.57 -15.89 -14.67
C VAL A 174 1.57 -15.85 -15.83
N ALA A 175 1.13 -16.32 -16.99
CA ALA A 175 1.89 -16.22 -18.25
C ALA A 175 1.51 -14.94 -19.02
N ALA A 176 2.15 -14.68 -20.17
CA ALA A 176 1.93 -13.47 -20.98
C ALA A 176 0.49 -13.29 -21.45
N ASP A 177 -0.27 -14.38 -21.53
CA ASP A 177 -1.67 -14.40 -21.94
C ASP A 177 -2.63 -13.99 -20.81
N GLY A 178 -2.11 -13.71 -19.60
CA GLY A 178 -2.91 -13.34 -18.44
C GLY A 178 -3.59 -14.51 -17.73
N ASN A 179 -3.35 -15.76 -18.18
CA ASN A 179 -3.93 -16.95 -17.58
C ASN A 179 -3.05 -17.52 -16.47
N LEU A 180 -3.70 -18.22 -15.53
CA LEU A 180 -3.07 -18.81 -14.37
C LEU A 180 -2.72 -20.28 -14.62
N TYR A 181 -1.50 -20.67 -14.28
CA TYR A 181 -0.99 -22.02 -14.44
C TYR A 181 -0.18 -22.45 -13.21
N GLU A 182 0.00 -23.76 -13.06
CA GLU A 182 1.00 -24.32 -12.17
C GLU A 182 2.39 -24.10 -12.79
N ARG A 183 3.35 -23.61 -12.00
CA ARG A 183 4.69 -23.25 -12.49
C ARG A 183 5.37 -24.42 -13.19
N ALA A 184 5.30 -25.62 -12.60
CA ALA A 184 5.94 -26.79 -13.17
C ALA A 184 5.33 -27.17 -14.54
N ALA A 185 4.01 -27.10 -14.63
CA ALA A 185 3.25 -27.48 -15.82
C ALA A 185 3.52 -26.55 -17.01
N ILE A 186 3.43 -25.23 -16.81
CA ILE A 186 3.66 -24.27 -17.90
C ILE A 186 5.13 -24.26 -18.36
N LYS A 187 6.08 -24.49 -17.45
CA LYS A 187 7.50 -24.64 -17.82
C LYS A 187 7.72 -25.87 -18.69
N ALA A 188 7.13 -27.02 -18.32
CA ALA A 188 7.23 -28.25 -19.10
C ALA A 188 6.58 -28.08 -20.48
N TRP A 189 5.43 -27.41 -20.55
CA TRP A 189 4.76 -27.06 -21.81
C TRP A 189 5.65 -26.24 -22.74
N ILE A 190 6.20 -25.13 -22.25
CA ILE A 190 7.10 -24.26 -23.03
C ILE A 190 8.35 -25.04 -23.49
N ALA A 191 8.92 -25.88 -22.64
CA ALA A 191 10.08 -26.70 -22.98
C ALA A 191 9.75 -27.71 -24.10
N ARG A 192 8.58 -28.36 -24.04
CA ARG A 192 8.11 -29.29 -25.08
C ARG A 192 7.92 -28.58 -26.42
N GLN A 193 7.32 -27.39 -26.43
CA GLN A 193 7.13 -26.60 -27.65
C GLN A 193 8.48 -26.23 -28.28
N LYS A 194 9.43 -25.76 -27.46
CA LYS A 194 10.79 -25.46 -27.93
C LYS A 194 11.50 -26.69 -28.51
N ALA A 195 11.38 -27.85 -27.86
CA ALA A 195 11.97 -29.09 -28.36
C ALA A 195 11.34 -29.56 -29.68
N ALA A 196 10.04 -29.30 -29.88
CA ALA A 196 9.33 -29.57 -31.13
C ALA A 196 9.60 -28.53 -32.24
N GLY A 197 10.44 -27.51 -31.99
CA GLY A 197 10.70 -26.42 -32.94
C GLY A 197 9.51 -25.47 -33.12
N GLN A 198 8.52 -25.53 -32.25
CA GLN A 198 7.34 -24.65 -32.30
C GLN A 198 7.57 -23.39 -31.46
N ALA A 199 6.95 -22.28 -31.88
CA ALA A 199 6.90 -21.07 -31.06
C ALA A 199 6.12 -21.35 -29.77
N PRO A 200 6.58 -20.89 -28.60
CA PRO A 200 5.85 -21.06 -27.35
C PRO A 200 4.47 -20.42 -27.44
N CYS A 201 3.43 -21.18 -27.15
CA CYS A 201 2.04 -20.74 -27.17
C CYS A 201 1.33 -21.00 -25.84
N SER A 202 0.22 -20.32 -25.61
CA SER A 202 -0.66 -20.54 -24.46
C SER A 202 -1.32 -21.92 -24.59
N PRO A 203 -1.31 -22.75 -23.52
CA PRO A 203 -2.04 -24.01 -23.49
C PRO A 203 -3.56 -23.86 -23.62
N LEU A 204 -4.12 -22.71 -23.21
CA LEU A 204 -5.56 -22.48 -23.21
C LEU A 204 -6.05 -21.88 -24.54
N THR A 205 -5.37 -20.85 -25.02
CA THR A 205 -5.82 -20.08 -26.19
C THR A 205 -5.13 -20.52 -27.48
N ASN A 206 -4.08 -21.33 -27.40
CA ASN A 206 -3.19 -21.69 -28.50
C ASN A 206 -2.55 -20.49 -29.21
N LEU A 207 -2.64 -19.29 -28.62
CA LEU A 207 -2.00 -18.09 -29.14
C LEU A 207 -0.52 -18.04 -28.76
N PRO A 208 0.36 -17.50 -29.61
CA PRO A 208 1.78 -17.33 -29.28
C PRO A 208 1.95 -16.44 -28.05
N LEU A 209 2.82 -16.85 -27.12
CA LEU A 209 3.13 -16.05 -25.93
C LEU A 209 4.05 -14.90 -26.34
N GLU A 210 3.64 -13.66 -26.06
CA GLU A 210 4.46 -12.46 -26.32
C GLU A 210 5.82 -12.53 -25.60
N HIS A 211 5.83 -13.06 -24.38
CA HIS A 211 7.03 -13.27 -23.59
C HIS A 211 6.95 -14.56 -22.76
N LEU A 212 8.12 -15.08 -22.35
CA LEU A 212 8.22 -16.29 -21.53
C LEU A 212 8.38 -16.00 -20.03
N MET A 213 8.22 -14.75 -19.62
CA MET A 213 8.23 -14.38 -18.20
C MET A 213 6.98 -14.92 -17.51
N LEU A 214 7.18 -15.58 -16.36
CA LEU A 214 6.12 -16.15 -15.53
C LEU A 214 6.06 -15.39 -14.20
N THR A 215 4.96 -14.69 -13.96
CA THR A 215 4.79 -13.84 -12.78
C THR A 215 4.12 -14.63 -11.65
N PRO A 216 4.78 -14.81 -10.48
CA PRO A 216 4.17 -15.52 -9.35
C PRO A 216 2.99 -14.77 -8.73
N VAL A 217 1.87 -15.45 -8.49
CA VAL A 217 0.70 -14.91 -7.79
C VAL A 217 0.62 -15.49 -6.38
N ARG A 218 1.48 -15.00 -5.49
CA ARG A 218 1.61 -15.54 -4.13
C ARG A 218 0.31 -15.50 -3.31
N ALA A 219 -0.56 -14.51 -3.55
CA ALA A 219 -1.83 -14.35 -2.85
C ALA A 219 -2.77 -15.56 -3.03
N LEU A 220 -2.71 -16.23 -4.18
CA LEU A 220 -3.57 -17.37 -4.47
C LEU A 220 -3.14 -18.64 -3.74
N ARG A 221 -1.89 -18.73 -3.26
CA ARG A 221 -1.41 -19.91 -2.52
C ARG A 221 -2.20 -20.15 -1.24
N SER A 222 -2.42 -19.10 -0.45
CA SER A 222 -3.20 -19.19 0.79
C SER A 222 -4.68 -19.46 0.51
N LEU A 223 -5.20 -18.94 -0.61
CA LEU A 223 -6.59 -19.17 -1.01
C LEU A 223 -6.82 -20.62 -1.44
N VAL A 224 -5.95 -21.17 -2.28
CA VAL A 224 -6.00 -22.58 -2.70
C VAL A 224 -5.86 -23.49 -1.48
N ALA A 225 -4.88 -23.23 -0.62
CA ALA A 225 -4.69 -24.02 0.61
C ALA A 225 -5.91 -23.98 1.53
N GLY A 226 -6.54 -22.81 1.69
CA GLY A 226 -7.78 -22.66 2.45
C GLY A 226 -8.96 -23.42 1.83
N ALA A 227 -9.06 -23.40 0.49
CA ALA A 227 -10.09 -24.13 -0.25
C ALA A 227 -9.92 -25.64 -0.16
N GLN A 228 -8.68 -26.14 -0.27
CA GLN A 228 -8.35 -27.55 -0.08
C GLN A 228 -8.64 -28.01 1.37
N ALA A 229 -8.25 -27.22 2.36
CA ALA A 229 -8.56 -27.52 3.77
C ALA A 229 -10.07 -27.54 4.07
N ALA A 230 -10.86 -26.79 3.28
CA ALA A 230 -12.31 -26.77 3.37
C ALA A 230 -13.00 -27.90 2.56
N GLY A 231 -12.25 -28.75 1.84
CA GLY A 231 -12.80 -29.79 0.98
C GLY A 231 -13.55 -29.25 -0.25
N LEU A 232 -13.14 -28.07 -0.74
CA LEU A 232 -13.75 -27.40 -1.91
C LEU A 232 -12.96 -27.64 -3.19
N LEU A 233 -11.75 -28.17 -3.07
CA LEU A 233 -10.84 -28.56 -4.15
C LEU A 233 -10.29 -29.94 -3.80
N GLU A 234 -10.63 -30.95 -4.61
CA GLU A 234 -10.18 -32.33 -4.49
C GLU A 234 -9.03 -32.62 -5.48
#